data_AF-A0A538BF82-F1
#
_entry.id   AF-A0A538BF82-F1
#
_cell.length_a   1.000
_cell.length_b   1.000
_cell.length_c   1.000
_cell.angle_alpha   90.00
_cell.angle_beta   90.00
_cell.angle_gamma   90.00
#
_symmetry.space_group_name_H-M   'P 1'
#
loop_
_entity.id
_entity.type
_entity.pdbx_description
1 polymer ?
#
loop_
_entity_poly.entity_id
_entity_poly.type
_entity_poly.pdbx_seq_one_letter_code
_entity_poly.pdbx_strand_id
1 'polypeptide(L)'
;MSRAALAVALLVVFALAGTSAASAPRSVRNGRIVFVGPGVSLPPQPTLLTVAPNGRSLRWLGRDGDVQPRFAPSGERLAFVRTGGDKAAIYSTTANGRNERLVTPEGHDPVWSPDGRRLALSNGSLYVVDADGSGLRIVAQ
;
A
#
# COMPACT_ATOMS: atom_id res chain seq x y z
N MET A 1 -18.21 -1.77 54.20
CA MET A 1 -19.01 -2.34 53.10
C MET A 1 -18.15 -2.33 51.84
N SER A 2 -17.63 -3.51 51.44
CA SER A 2 -16.78 -3.71 50.26
C SER A 2 -17.65 -3.87 49.02
N ARG A 3 -17.35 -3.15 47.92
CA ARG A 3 -17.61 -3.58 46.53
C ARG A 3 -16.60 -2.97 45.55
N ALA A 4 -15.66 -3.84 45.17
CA ALA A 4 -15.08 -4.08 43.83
C ALA A 4 -14.38 -2.94 43.05
N ALA A 5 -13.10 -3.22 42.77
CA ALA A 5 -12.19 -2.53 41.88
C ALA A 5 -12.48 -2.82 40.39
N LEU A 6 -12.01 -1.92 39.51
CA LEU A 6 -11.56 -2.30 38.17
C LEU A 6 -10.21 -1.62 37.89
N ALA A 7 -9.13 -2.38 38.09
CA ALA A 7 -7.81 -2.02 37.61
C ALA A 7 -7.74 -2.38 36.12
N VAL A 8 -7.56 -1.40 35.24
CA VAL A 8 -7.24 -1.66 33.83
C VAL A 8 -5.74 -1.94 33.77
N ALA A 9 -5.40 -3.18 33.42
CA ALA A 9 -4.03 -3.68 33.38
C ALA A 9 -3.20 -2.93 32.33
N LEU A 10 -2.10 -2.33 32.79
CA LEU A 10 -1.03 -1.81 31.95
C LEU A 10 -0.19 -3.00 31.47
N LEU A 11 -0.23 -3.32 30.18
CA LEU A 11 0.58 -4.41 29.63
C LEU A 11 1.99 -3.86 29.33
N VAL A 12 2.91 -4.01 30.27
CA VAL A 12 4.34 -3.76 30.07
C VAL A 12 4.96 -5.05 29.55
N VAL A 13 5.31 -5.09 28.26
CA VAL A 13 6.17 -6.15 27.72
C VAL A 13 7.61 -5.63 27.72
N PHE A 14 8.43 -6.15 28.64
CA PHE A 14 9.87 -6.11 28.52
C PHE A 14 10.31 -7.23 27.58
N ALA A 15 10.94 -6.88 26.46
CA ALA A 15 11.70 -7.84 25.66
C ALA A 15 13.16 -7.36 25.59
N LEU A 16 14.02 -8.16 26.22
CA LEU A 16 15.48 -8.06 26.17
C LEU A 16 15.99 -8.26 24.74
N ALA A 17 17.14 -7.65 24.47
CA ALA A 17 17.77 -7.50 23.17
C ALA A 17 17.84 -8.77 22.32
N GLY A 18 17.27 -8.65 21.13
CA GLY A 18 17.66 -9.36 19.93
C GLY A 18 17.18 -8.49 18.77
N THR A 19 18.07 -7.72 18.16
CA THR A 19 17.72 -6.83 17.04
C THR A 19 17.44 -7.67 15.80
N SER A 20 16.32 -8.40 15.78
CA SER A 20 15.66 -8.61 14.51
C SER A 20 15.10 -7.25 14.14
N ALA A 21 15.68 -6.64 13.10
CA ALA A 21 15.04 -5.52 12.44
C ALA A 21 13.72 -6.08 11.90
N ALA A 22 12.66 -6.01 12.71
CA ALA A 22 11.31 -6.25 12.28
C ALA A 22 11.11 -5.28 11.13
N SER A 23 11.13 -5.82 9.90
CA SER A 23 10.94 -5.05 8.69
C SER A 23 9.69 -4.21 8.91
N ALA A 24 9.81 -2.88 8.84
CA ALA A 24 8.65 -2.01 8.96
C ALA A 24 7.55 -2.57 8.05
N PRO A 25 6.28 -2.58 8.49
CA PRO A 25 5.20 -3.15 7.68
C PRO A 25 5.32 -2.57 6.28
N ARG A 26 5.12 -3.38 5.22
CA ARG A 26 5.31 -2.97 3.81
C ARG A 26 4.56 -1.68 3.43
N SER A 27 3.61 -1.25 4.27
CA SER A 27 2.88 0.00 4.21
C SER A 27 3.58 1.25 4.77
N VAL A 28 4.66 1.14 5.55
CA VAL A 28 5.37 2.29 6.18
C VAL A 28 6.57 2.71 5.34
N ARG A 29 6.47 3.79 4.56
CA ARG A 29 7.63 4.46 3.93
C ARG A 29 7.40 5.98 3.85
N ASN A 30 8.47 6.77 3.86
CA ASN A 30 8.42 8.23 4.06
C ASN A 30 7.70 8.66 5.35
N GLY A 31 7.76 7.84 6.39
CA GLY A 31 7.10 8.12 7.67
C GLY A 31 5.57 8.15 7.56
N ARG A 32 4.98 7.39 6.63
CA ARG A 32 3.52 7.22 6.50
C ARG A 32 3.16 5.77 6.20
N ILE A 33 2.01 5.34 6.73
CA ILE A 33 1.34 4.06 6.45
C ILE A 33 0.35 4.30 5.31
N VAL A 34 0.36 3.47 4.26
CA VAL A 34 -0.71 3.41 3.25
C VAL A 34 -1.60 2.19 3.47
N PHE A 35 -2.92 2.37 3.36
CA PHE A 35 -3.90 1.29 3.53
C PHE A 35 -5.17 1.58 2.72
N VAL A 36 -6.02 0.55 2.59
CA VAL A 36 -7.32 0.64 1.92
C VAL A 36 -8.39 0.97 2.96
N GLY A 37 -9.26 1.92 2.67
CA GLY A 37 -10.42 2.24 3.50
C GLY A 37 -11.65 2.61 2.68
N PRO A 38 -12.77 2.97 3.35
CA PRO A 38 -14.01 3.30 2.66
C PRO A 38 -13.90 4.63 1.92
N GLY A 39 -14.37 4.65 0.67
CA GLY A 39 -14.53 5.82 -0.18
C GLY A 39 -15.72 6.69 0.17
N VAL A 40 -15.91 7.77 -0.60
CA VAL A 40 -17.00 8.74 -0.39
C VAL A 40 -18.18 8.55 -1.34
N SER A 41 -18.03 7.71 -2.37
CA SER A 41 -19.14 7.34 -3.26
C SER A 41 -20.27 6.61 -2.54
N LEU A 42 -21.45 6.61 -3.16
CA LEU A 42 -22.61 5.83 -2.73
C LEU A 42 -23.02 4.87 -3.86
N PRO A 43 -22.93 3.53 -3.67
CA PRO A 43 -22.39 2.84 -2.50
C PRO A 43 -20.87 3.08 -2.30
N PRO A 44 -20.36 2.96 -1.06
CA PRO A 44 -18.95 3.21 -0.78
C PRO A 44 -18.07 2.16 -1.47
N GLN A 45 -17.16 2.64 -2.30
CA GLN A 45 -16.12 1.85 -2.93
C GLN A 45 -14.80 1.98 -2.16
N PRO A 46 -13.89 0.99 -2.18
CA PRO A 46 -12.61 1.11 -1.49
C PRO A 46 -11.74 2.21 -2.12
N THR A 47 -10.86 2.81 -1.31
CA THR A 47 -9.90 3.82 -1.76
C THR A 47 -8.58 3.73 -0.99
N LEU A 48 -7.59 4.54 -1.38
CA LEU A 48 -6.30 4.62 -0.69
C LEU A 48 -6.25 5.80 0.29
N LEU A 49 -5.84 5.48 1.51
CA LEU A 49 -5.60 6.43 2.59
C LEU A 49 -4.15 6.33 3.03
N THR A 50 -3.62 7.44 3.54
CA THR A 50 -2.33 7.46 4.24
C THR A 50 -2.47 8.07 5.62
N VAL A 51 -1.68 7.58 6.57
CA VAL A 51 -1.65 8.08 7.95
C VAL A 51 -0.21 8.12 8.46
N ALA A 52 0.12 9.01 9.39
CA ALA A 52 1.41 8.94 10.06
C ALA A 52 1.48 7.67 10.95
N PRO A 53 2.67 7.10 11.24
CA PRO A 53 2.84 5.91 12.06
C PRO A 53 2.22 6.01 13.46
N ASN A 54 2.10 7.23 13.99
CA ASN A 54 1.43 7.52 15.25
C ASN A 54 -0.11 7.56 15.15
N GLY A 55 -0.70 7.17 14.01
CA GLY A 55 -2.13 7.18 13.75
C GLY A 55 -2.73 8.56 13.45
N ARG A 56 -1.94 9.64 13.42
CA ARG A 56 -2.42 11.00 13.16
C ARG A 56 -2.30 11.39 11.69
N SER A 57 -2.95 12.50 11.34
CA SER A 57 -2.85 13.11 10.00
C SER A 57 -3.29 12.16 8.88
N LEU A 58 -4.47 11.56 9.02
CA LEU A 58 -5.12 10.79 7.96
C LEU A 58 -5.33 11.67 6.72
N ARG A 59 -5.03 11.12 5.54
CA ARG A 59 -5.19 11.81 4.25
C ARG A 59 -5.70 10.84 3.19
N TRP A 60 -6.58 11.34 2.36
CA TRP A 60 -6.96 10.72 1.09
C TRP A 60 -5.79 10.78 0.12
N LEU A 61 -5.56 9.69 -0.61
CA LEU A 61 -4.50 9.57 -1.59
C LEU A 61 -5.02 9.09 -2.95
N GLY A 62 -5.96 8.15 -2.93
CA GLY A 62 -6.53 7.55 -4.14
C GLY A 62 -7.92 8.07 -4.46
N ARG A 63 -8.52 7.44 -5.46
CA ARG A 63 -9.91 7.57 -5.87
C ARG A 63 -10.68 6.31 -5.48
N ASP A 64 -11.98 6.32 -5.70
CA ASP A 64 -12.80 5.13 -5.53
C ASP A 64 -12.37 4.02 -6.48
N GLY A 65 -12.35 2.79 -5.99
CA GLY A 65 -11.86 1.61 -6.68
C GLY A 65 -10.34 1.37 -6.52
N ASP A 66 -9.60 2.27 -5.89
CA ASP A 66 -8.15 2.08 -5.70
C ASP A 66 -7.84 1.14 -4.52
N VAL A 67 -7.08 0.09 -4.80
CA VAL A 67 -6.76 -1.01 -3.88
C VAL A 67 -5.32 -1.50 -4.02
N GLN A 68 -4.90 -2.44 -3.16
CA GLN A 68 -3.58 -3.09 -3.18
C GLN A 68 -2.37 -2.11 -3.24
N PRO A 69 -2.30 -1.09 -2.36
CA PRO A 69 -1.21 -0.12 -2.39
C PRO A 69 0.13 -0.74 -2.00
N ARG A 70 1.21 -0.32 -2.66
CA ARG A 70 2.60 -0.74 -2.40
C ARG A 70 3.58 0.40 -2.64
N PHE A 71 4.25 0.85 -1.58
CA PHE A 71 5.33 1.83 -1.74
C PHE A 71 6.55 1.19 -2.41
N ALA A 72 7.20 1.96 -3.29
CA ALA A 72 8.54 1.65 -3.76
C ALA A 72 9.52 1.68 -2.59
N PRO A 73 10.67 0.97 -2.65
CA PRO A 73 11.63 0.93 -1.55
C PRO A 73 12.11 2.31 -1.07
N SER A 74 12.26 3.27 -1.99
CA SER A 74 12.59 4.66 -1.66
C SER A 74 11.48 5.42 -0.93
N GLY A 75 10.24 4.92 -0.96
CA GLY A 75 9.06 5.58 -0.42
C GLY A 75 8.49 6.67 -1.31
N GLU A 76 9.21 7.13 -2.34
CA GLU A 76 8.82 8.27 -3.18
C GLU A 76 7.66 7.97 -4.15
N ARG A 77 7.47 6.69 -4.47
CA ARG A 77 6.41 6.22 -5.38
C ARG A 77 5.54 5.19 -4.70
N LEU A 78 4.29 5.16 -5.13
CA LEU A 78 3.28 4.17 -4.76
C LEU A 78 2.78 3.51 -6.05
N ALA A 79 2.73 2.19 -6.07
CA ALA A 79 1.95 1.43 -7.05
C ALA A 79 0.65 0.98 -6.40
N PHE A 80 -0.42 0.90 -7.18
CA PHE A 80 -1.73 0.45 -6.72
C PHE A 80 -2.54 -0.09 -7.89
N VAL A 81 -3.62 -0.79 -7.58
CA VAL A 81 -4.57 -1.29 -8.56
C VAL A 81 -5.80 -0.40 -8.53
N ARG A 82 -6.28 0.02 -9.69
CA ARG A 82 -7.57 0.69 -9.84
C ARG A 82 -8.58 -0.30 -10.40
N THR A 83 -9.67 -0.46 -9.67
CA THR A 83 -10.85 -1.25 -10.07
C THR A 83 -12.00 -0.31 -10.46
N GLY A 84 -13.00 -0.82 -11.18
CA GLY A 84 -14.16 -0.03 -11.62
C GLY A 84 -14.28 0.19 -13.12
N GLY A 85 -13.30 -0.26 -13.91
CA GLY A 85 -13.43 -0.48 -15.36
C GLY A 85 -13.57 -1.96 -15.69
N ASP A 86 -13.53 -2.30 -16.99
CA ASP A 86 -13.65 -3.68 -17.48
C ASP A 86 -12.56 -4.61 -16.92
N LYS A 87 -11.37 -4.05 -16.64
CA LYS A 87 -10.20 -4.76 -16.13
C LYS A 87 -9.55 -4.00 -14.98
N ALA A 88 -8.96 -4.73 -14.05
CA ALA A 88 -8.12 -4.15 -13.00
C ALA A 88 -6.79 -3.68 -13.61
N ALA A 89 -6.48 -2.40 -13.45
CA ALA A 89 -5.30 -1.77 -14.04
C ALA A 89 -4.32 -1.33 -12.96
N ILE A 90 -3.01 -1.36 -13.27
CA ILE A 90 -1.97 -0.94 -12.33
C ILE A 90 -1.58 0.49 -12.64
N TYR A 91 -1.59 1.31 -11.60
CA TYR A 91 -1.17 2.70 -11.63
C TYR A 91 0.03 2.91 -10.72
N SER A 92 0.77 3.98 -10.99
CA SER A 92 1.76 4.51 -10.05
C SER A 92 1.57 6.00 -9.84
N THR A 93 1.90 6.48 -8.66
CA THR A 93 1.84 7.89 -8.27
C THR A 93 2.99 8.20 -7.32
N THR A 94 3.28 9.47 -7.08
CA THR A 94 4.21 9.87 -6.02
C THR A 94 3.58 9.66 -4.64
N ALA A 95 4.38 9.64 -3.57
CA ALA A 95 3.91 9.40 -2.21
C ALA A 95 2.83 10.37 -1.71
N ASN A 96 2.70 11.55 -2.34
CA ASN A 96 1.69 12.55 -2.02
C ASN A 96 0.49 12.53 -2.99
N GLY A 97 0.41 11.55 -3.89
CA GLY A 97 -0.70 11.36 -4.83
C GLY A 97 -0.56 12.13 -6.14
N ARG A 98 0.55 12.84 -6.37
CA ARG A 98 0.81 13.58 -7.62
C ARG A 98 1.48 12.71 -8.68
N ASN A 99 1.42 13.16 -9.94
CA ASN A 99 2.02 12.48 -11.09
C ASN A 99 1.54 11.02 -11.22
N GLU A 100 0.24 10.84 -11.05
CA GLU A 100 -0.41 9.56 -11.32
C GLU A 100 -0.24 9.18 -12.78
N ARG A 101 0.03 7.90 -13.05
CA ARG A 101 0.15 7.34 -14.39
C ARG A 101 -0.29 5.89 -14.43
N LEU A 102 -0.82 5.47 -15.58
CA LEU A 102 -1.07 4.08 -15.90
C LEU A 102 0.27 3.37 -16.14
N VAL A 103 0.47 2.21 -15.51
CA VAL A 103 1.65 1.33 -15.70
C VAL A 103 1.30 0.19 -16.64
N THR A 104 0.16 -0.48 -16.42
CA THR A 104 -0.39 -1.48 -17.35
C THR A 104 -1.91 -1.44 -17.30
N PRO A 105 -2.60 -1.60 -18.45
CA PRO A 105 -4.07 -1.63 -18.51
C PRO A 105 -4.68 -2.87 -17.84
N GLU A 106 -3.87 -3.89 -17.55
CA GLU A 106 -4.34 -5.13 -16.92
C GLU A 106 -3.28 -5.69 -15.97
N GLY A 107 -3.67 -5.92 -14.71
CA GLY A 107 -2.83 -6.56 -13.71
C GLY A 107 -3.29 -6.34 -12.27
N HIS A 108 -2.79 -7.19 -11.38
CA HIS A 108 -3.00 -7.16 -9.94
C HIS A 108 -1.71 -7.51 -9.18
N ASP A 109 -1.76 -7.34 -7.86
CA ASP A 109 -0.67 -7.64 -6.92
C ASP A 109 0.70 -7.06 -7.32
N PRO A 110 0.80 -5.75 -7.61
CA PRO A 110 2.08 -5.14 -7.96
C PRO A 110 3.10 -5.32 -6.83
N VAL A 111 4.37 -5.54 -7.15
CA VAL A 111 5.47 -5.49 -6.19
C VAL A 111 6.68 -4.80 -6.81
N TRP A 112 7.25 -3.83 -6.11
CA TRP A 112 8.43 -3.10 -6.57
C TRP A 112 9.68 -3.96 -6.45
N SER A 113 10.57 -3.86 -7.44
CA SER A 113 11.94 -4.34 -7.32
C SER A 113 12.68 -3.58 -6.21
N PRO A 114 13.71 -4.18 -5.57
CA PRO A 114 14.47 -3.52 -4.49
C PRO A 114 15.11 -2.18 -4.87
N ASP A 115 15.46 -2.00 -6.14
CA ASP A 115 16.00 -0.76 -6.70
C ASP A 115 14.89 0.24 -7.13
N GLY A 116 13.62 -0.13 -7.04
CA GLY A 116 12.46 0.69 -7.43
C GLY A 116 12.34 0.94 -8.94
N ARG A 117 13.15 0.28 -9.77
CA ARG A 117 13.17 0.51 -11.23
C ARG A 117 12.10 -0.27 -11.97
N ARG A 118 11.55 -1.33 -11.37
CA ARG A 118 10.57 -2.23 -12.00
C ARG A 118 9.47 -2.62 -11.04
N LEU A 119 8.38 -3.11 -11.62
CA LEU A 119 7.28 -3.78 -10.94
C LEU A 119 7.15 -5.20 -11.48
N ALA A 120 6.96 -6.16 -10.58
CA ALA A 120 6.36 -7.44 -10.94
C ALA A 120 4.85 -7.39 -10.64
N LEU A 121 4.06 -8.10 -11.45
CA LEU A 121 2.59 -8.10 -11.38
C LEU A 121 2.03 -9.40 -11.96
N SER A 122 0.78 -9.72 -11.63
CA SER A 122 0.07 -10.88 -12.17
C SER A 122 -1.16 -10.46 -12.98
N ASN A 123 -1.48 -11.18 -14.04
CA ASN A 123 -2.78 -11.12 -14.72
C ASN A 123 -3.28 -12.52 -15.17
N GLY A 124 -2.82 -13.58 -14.49
CA GLY A 124 -2.92 -14.97 -14.96
C GLY A 124 -1.57 -15.53 -15.43
N SER A 125 -0.60 -14.66 -15.66
CA SER A 125 0.83 -15.00 -15.73
C SER A 125 1.64 -13.94 -14.96
N LEU A 126 2.90 -14.22 -14.66
CA LEU A 126 3.79 -13.27 -13.99
C LEU A 126 4.47 -12.38 -15.03
N TYR A 127 4.37 -11.07 -14.83
CA TYR A 127 4.98 -10.06 -15.69
C TYR A 127 5.96 -9.20 -14.90
N VAL A 128 6.89 -8.61 -15.62
CA VAL A 128 7.73 -7.51 -15.16
C VAL A 128 7.54 -6.33 -16.11
N VAL A 129 7.45 -5.13 -15.55
CA VAL A 129 7.35 -3.87 -16.28
C VAL A 129 8.28 -2.86 -15.64
N ASP A 130 8.86 -1.97 -16.44
CA ASP A 130 9.64 -0.86 -15.89
C ASP A 130 8.71 0.09 -15.12
N ALA A 131 9.27 0.81 -14.15
CA ALA A 131 8.50 1.69 -13.27
C ALA A 131 7.63 2.67 -14.03
N ASP A 132 8.06 3.06 -15.24
CA ASP A 132 7.39 3.97 -16.17
C ASP A 132 6.32 3.36 -17.06
N GLY A 133 6.04 2.07 -16.93
CA GLY A 133 5.07 1.35 -17.74
C GLY A 133 5.66 0.80 -19.04
N SER A 134 6.90 1.12 -19.37
CA SER A 134 7.58 0.54 -20.53
C SER A 134 8.10 -0.87 -20.25
N GLY A 135 8.49 -1.59 -21.30
CA GLY A 135 9.18 -2.87 -21.15
C GLY A 135 8.35 -4.00 -20.53
N LEU A 136 7.01 -3.93 -20.60
CA LEU A 136 6.14 -5.00 -20.12
C LEU A 136 6.47 -6.33 -20.81
N ARG A 137 6.81 -7.34 -20.01
CA ARG A 137 7.15 -8.68 -20.51
C ARG A 137 6.74 -9.76 -19.53
N ILE A 138 6.35 -10.91 -20.07
CA ILE A 138 6.09 -12.12 -19.29
C ILE A 138 7.40 -12.73 -18.77
N VAL A 139 7.34 -13.34 -17.59
CA VAL A 139 8.49 -14.04 -16.98
C VAL A 139 8.16 -15.45 -16.49
N ALA A 140 6.88 -15.75 -16.22
CA ALA A 140 6.40 -17.09 -15.90
C ALA A 140 4.89 -17.20 -16.18
N GLN A 141 4.37 -18.42 -16.37
CA GLN A 141 2.95 -18.75 -16.56
C GLN A 141 2.44 -19.65 -15.45
#